data_AF-A0A3N4JY44-F1
#
_entry.id   AF-A0A3N4JY44-F1
#
_cell.length_a   1.000
_cell.length_b   1.000
_cell.length_c   1.000
_cell.angle_alpha   90.00
_cell.angle_beta   90.00
_cell.angle_gamma   90.00
#
_symmetry.space_group_name_H-M   'P 1'
#
loop_
_entity.id
_entity.type
_entity.pdbx_description
1 polymer ?
#
loop_
_entity_poly.entity_id
_entity_poly.type
_entity_poly.pdbx_seq_one_letter_code
_entity_poly.pdbx_strand_id
1 'polypeptide(L)'
;MLSRRLISSHHPRPQTLQLAQLISNACSNGRSSVRARAKVLEYIREKGGNTAYEAAMALIGCIASGGDVAVQAVELLRYCSHSDVQFLTTLSQPPLLQPLLILLKERTLHACLVELLMTLEAAGTGLPYLSTVRKVCDNLRAKGYELSGVLYMKMYTKSELHHRQELAHSARLQICLRRGSKEDLREANGLIKILAGDHAAGGSQEELAWKKMIAGVREQVSALEEALEGKVRREVKYDGFVNKLAYLLQAEKRKIDGIEADGYLTADLRAVGEEIEEVLQKYKDLVIGEERRVVEGVLVAV
;
A
#
# COMPACT_ATOMS: atom_id res chain seq x y z
N MET A 1 40.06 43.25 4.95
CA MET A 1 39.73 42.87 6.34
C MET A 1 38.22 42.93 6.50
N LEU A 2 37.63 41.87 7.08
CA LEU A 2 36.25 41.77 7.62
C LEU A 2 35.14 41.76 6.55
N SER A 3 34.22 40.80 6.46
CA SER A 3 33.55 40.05 7.53
C SER A 3 33.09 38.66 7.09
N ARG A 4 33.52 37.64 7.86
CA ARG A 4 32.82 36.37 8.06
C ARG A 4 31.58 36.61 8.94
N ARG A 5 30.66 35.64 8.92
CA ARG A 5 29.35 35.50 9.63
C ARG A 5 28.22 35.89 8.68
N LEU A 6 27.39 34.97 8.18
CA LEU A 6 26.59 34.01 8.93
C LEU A 6 26.49 32.67 8.18
N ILE A 7 27.30 31.68 8.58
CA ILE A 7 26.94 30.28 8.37
C ILE A 7 26.05 29.95 9.57
N SER A 8 24.73 30.00 9.35
CA SER A 8 23.77 29.44 10.30
C SER A 8 24.03 27.94 10.35
N SER A 9 24.76 27.50 11.36
CA SER A 9 24.97 26.10 11.69
C SER A 9 23.66 25.53 12.25
N HIS A 10 22.71 25.26 11.38
CA HIS A 10 21.56 24.43 11.70
C HIS A 10 22.08 23.02 12.04
N HIS A 11 22.36 22.78 13.32
CA HIS A 11 22.49 21.42 13.82
C HIS A 11 21.15 20.73 13.58
N PRO A 12 21.09 19.65 12.76
CA PRO A 12 19.85 18.91 12.61
C PRO A 12 19.44 18.39 13.99
N ARG A 13 18.14 18.48 14.30
CA ARG A 13 17.59 17.96 15.55
C ARG A 13 18.02 16.49 15.71
N PRO A 14 18.32 16.01 16.92
CA PRO A 14 18.74 14.61 17.13
C PRO A 14 17.71 13.60 16.60
N GLN A 15 16.42 13.97 16.60
CA GLN A 15 15.33 13.17 16.04
C GLN A 15 15.35 13.06 14.51
N THR A 16 15.74 14.11 13.78
CA THR A 16 15.86 14.06 12.31
C THR A 16 17.11 13.29 11.90
N LEU A 17 18.18 13.34 12.68
CA LEU A 17 19.37 12.50 12.49
C LEU A 17 19.05 11.02 12.64
N GLN A 18 18.29 10.63 13.68
CA GLN A 18 17.92 9.25 13.91
C GLN A 18 17.02 8.69 12.79
N LEU A 19 16.01 9.46 12.35
CA LEU A 19 15.17 9.08 11.22
C LEU A 19 15.98 8.92 9.92
N ALA A 20 16.88 9.86 9.63
CA ALA A 20 17.74 9.82 8.46
C ALA A 20 18.66 8.59 8.47
N GLN A 21 19.22 8.21 9.63
CA GLN A 21 20.01 6.99 9.78
C GLN A 21 19.18 5.72 9.54
N LEU A 22 17.95 5.65 10.08
CA LEU A 22 17.06 4.52 9.86
C LEU A 22 16.68 4.37 8.38
N ILE A 23 16.36 5.48 7.71
CA ILE A 23 16.05 5.51 6.28
C ILE A 23 17.28 5.10 5.46
N SER A 24 18.45 5.68 5.75
CA SER A 24 19.70 5.32 5.08
C SER A 24 19.96 3.82 5.21
N ASN A 25 19.91 3.27 6.43
CA ASN A 25 20.09 1.83 6.66
C ASN A 25 19.08 0.97 5.90
N ALA A 26 17.82 1.42 5.81
CA ALA A 26 16.79 0.72 5.06
C ALA A 26 17.00 0.81 3.54
N CYS A 27 17.66 1.85 3.02
CA CYS A 27 17.90 2.03 1.59
C CYS A 27 19.29 1.57 1.10
N SER A 28 20.22 1.29 2.01
CA SER A 28 21.65 1.03 1.67
C SER A 28 21.98 -0.38 1.18
N ASN A 29 21.07 -1.36 1.32
CA ASN A 29 21.36 -2.75 0.95
C ASN A 29 20.49 -3.21 -0.22
N GLY A 30 21.09 -3.84 -1.24
CA GLY A 30 20.41 -4.44 -2.40
C GLY A 30 19.34 -5.49 -2.06
N ARG A 31 19.22 -5.88 -0.78
CA ARG A 31 18.02 -6.44 -0.17
C ARG A 31 17.77 -5.75 1.16
N SER A 32 17.03 -4.65 1.14
CA SER A 32 16.50 -4.08 2.39
C SER A 32 15.66 -5.15 3.07
N SER A 33 16.12 -5.62 4.24
CA SER A 33 15.35 -6.61 5.00
C SER A 33 14.02 -6.00 5.41
N VAL A 34 12.93 -6.78 5.33
CA VAL A 34 11.60 -6.37 5.83
C VAL A 34 11.68 -5.79 7.25
N ARG A 35 12.61 -6.31 8.06
CA ARG A 35 12.93 -5.81 9.40
C ARG A 35 13.41 -4.36 9.43
N ALA A 36 14.25 -3.93 8.50
CA ALA A 36 14.72 -2.54 8.43
C ALA A 36 13.58 -1.58 8.08
N ARG A 37 12.69 -1.99 7.16
CA ARG A 37 11.49 -1.22 6.80
C ARG A 37 10.50 -1.14 7.96
N ALA A 38 10.30 -2.24 8.68
CA ALA A 38 9.47 -2.28 9.88
C ALA A 38 9.98 -1.32 10.96
N LYS A 39 11.29 -1.26 11.21
CA LYS A 39 11.88 -0.30 12.17
C LYS A 39 11.62 1.16 11.82
N VAL A 40 11.70 1.52 10.53
CA VAL A 40 11.36 2.88 10.08
C VAL A 40 9.89 3.17 10.38
N LEU A 41 9.00 2.22 10.07
CA LEU A 41 7.57 2.38 10.30
C LEU A 41 7.20 2.47 11.78
N GLU A 42 7.81 1.63 12.63
CA GLU A 42 7.66 1.69 14.10
C GLU A 42 8.07 3.07 14.62
N TYR A 43 9.23 3.59 14.20
CA TYR A 43 9.69 4.91 14.59
C TYR A 43 8.71 6.03 14.16
N ILE A 44 8.15 5.94 12.94
CA ILE A 44 7.14 6.90 12.45
C ILE A 44 5.90 6.87 13.36
N ARG A 45 5.42 5.68 13.73
CA ARG A 45 4.24 5.50 14.60
C ARG A 45 4.49 6.01 16.02
N GLU A 46 5.65 5.70 16.60
CA GLU A 46 6.02 6.11 17.96
C GLU A 46 6.16 7.63 18.10
N LYS A 47 6.78 8.28 17.11
CA LYS A 47 6.96 9.74 17.16
C LYS A 47 5.70 10.50 16.79
N GLY A 48 4.89 9.96 15.88
CA GLY A 48 3.66 10.58 15.40
C GLY A 48 3.90 11.98 14.81
N GLY A 49 2.86 12.82 14.85
CA GLY A 49 2.97 14.23 14.44
C GLY A 49 3.45 14.41 12.99
N ASN A 50 4.54 15.14 12.80
CA ASN A 50 5.09 15.48 11.47
C ASN A 50 6.07 14.43 10.92
N THR A 51 6.37 13.37 11.68
CA THR A 51 7.42 12.40 11.31
C THR A 51 7.08 11.65 10.03
N ALA A 52 5.80 11.35 9.76
CA ALA A 52 5.39 10.73 8.50
C ALA A 52 5.70 11.63 7.29
N TYR A 53 5.46 12.94 7.41
CA TYR A 53 5.77 13.91 6.35
C TYR A 53 7.28 14.05 6.14
N GLU A 54 8.06 14.17 7.22
CA GLU A 54 9.52 14.25 7.17
C GLU A 54 10.15 12.99 6.56
N ALA A 55 9.65 11.81 6.93
CA ALA A 55 10.08 10.55 6.35
C ALA A 55 9.76 10.47 4.85
N ALA A 56 8.54 10.85 4.44
CA ALA A 56 8.16 10.88 3.03
C ALA A 56 9.02 11.85 2.22
N MET A 57 9.28 13.06 2.73
CA MET A 57 10.17 14.03 2.09
C MET A 57 11.60 13.50 1.93
N ALA A 58 12.16 12.88 2.98
CA ALA A 58 13.49 12.29 2.93
C ALA A 58 13.57 11.17 1.88
N LEU A 59 12.55 10.31 1.82
CA LEU A 59 12.47 9.23 0.83
C LEU A 59 12.33 9.76 -0.59
N ILE A 60 11.49 10.78 -0.84
CA ILE A 60 11.39 11.45 -2.14
C ILE A 60 12.75 12.03 -2.56
N GLY A 61 13.49 12.62 -1.63
CA GLY A 61 14.86 13.07 -1.86
C GLY A 61 15.81 11.94 -2.26
N CYS A 62 15.75 10.79 -1.58
CA CYS A 62 16.49 9.59 -1.97
C CYS A 62 16.11 9.09 -3.37
N ILE A 63 14.83 9.13 -3.74
CA ILE A 63 14.36 8.74 -5.06
C ILE A 63 14.93 9.67 -6.13
N ALA A 64 14.87 10.98 -5.90
CA ALA A 64 15.41 11.99 -6.81
C ALA A 64 16.95 11.91 -6.96
N SER A 65 17.66 11.35 -5.98
CA SER A 65 19.12 11.17 -6.06
C SER A 65 19.55 10.02 -6.99
N GLY A 66 18.62 9.13 -7.37
CA GLY A 66 18.85 8.03 -8.31
C GLY A 66 19.58 6.81 -7.73
N GLY A 67 19.97 5.89 -8.62
CA GLY A 67 20.69 4.65 -8.29
C GLY A 67 19.87 3.59 -7.56
N ASP A 68 20.54 2.59 -6.99
CA ASP A 68 19.89 1.48 -6.27
C ASP A 68 19.11 1.95 -5.03
N VAL A 69 19.56 3.05 -4.42
CA VAL A 69 18.92 3.70 -3.27
C VAL A 69 17.50 4.16 -3.63
N ALA A 70 17.28 4.64 -4.87
CA ALA A 70 15.98 5.12 -5.31
C ALA A 70 14.94 3.98 -5.36
N VAL A 71 15.32 2.80 -5.87
CA VAL A 71 14.43 1.62 -5.90
C VAL A 71 14.07 1.19 -4.48
N GLN A 72 15.04 1.14 -3.56
CA GLN A 72 14.74 0.79 -2.16
C GLN A 72 13.90 1.85 -1.45
N ALA A 73 14.07 3.13 -1.79
CA ALA A 73 13.27 4.22 -1.24
C ALA A 73 11.81 4.16 -1.74
N VAL A 74 11.57 3.85 -3.02
CA VAL A 74 10.21 3.60 -3.54
C VAL A 74 9.57 2.40 -2.82
N GLU A 75 10.34 1.33 -2.62
CA GLU A 75 9.85 0.14 -1.93
C GLU A 75 9.49 0.42 -0.46
N LEU A 76 10.29 1.24 0.22
CA LEU A 76 10.00 1.67 1.59
C LEU A 76 8.76 2.59 1.65
N LEU A 77 8.60 3.53 0.71
CA LEU A 77 7.38 4.32 0.59
C LEU A 77 6.15 3.42 0.43
N ARG A 78 6.26 2.40 -0.43
CA ARG A 78 5.20 1.44 -0.69
C ARG A 78 4.83 0.65 0.56
N TYR A 79 5.84 0.12 1.25
CA TYR A 79 5.66 -0.63 2.49
C TYR A 79 4.95 0.19 3.57
N CYS A 80 5.41 1.43 3.81
CA CYS A 80 4.80 2.32 4.79
C CYS A 80 3.36 2.68 4.42
N SER A 81 3.09 2.98 3.14
CA SER A 81 1.76 3.37 2.68
C SER A 81 0.75 2.23 2.71
N HIS A 82 1.18 1.00 2.42
CA HIS A 82 0.32 -0.18 2.54
C HIS A 82 -0.01 -0.49 4.01
N SER A 83 0.96 -0.28 4.91
CA SER A 83 0.86 -0.69 6.31
C SER A 83 0.24 0.36 7.23
N ASP A 84 0.20 1.63 6.84
CA ASP A 84 -0.14 2.74 7.73
C ASP A 84 -1.02 3.80 7.05
N VAL A 85 -2.23 3.99 7.58
CA VAL A 85 -3.23 4.90 7.00
C VAL A 85 -2.80 6.36 7.09
N GLN A 86 -2.13 6.74 8.18
CA GLN A 86 -1.66 8.10 8.36
C GLN A 86 -0.54 8.43 7.37
N PHE A 87 0.40 7.50 7.16
CA PHE A 87 1.42 7.62 6.13
C PHE A 87 0.81 7.68 4.72
N LEU A 88 -0.11 6.77 4.39
CA LEU A 88 -0.85 6.75 3.11
C LEU A 88 -1.53 8.09 2.83
N THR A 89 -2.26 8.63 3.83
CA THR A 89 -2.99 9.89 3.71
C THR A 89 -2.04 11.07 3.53
N THR A 90 -0.90 11.05 4.21
CA THR A 90 0.13 12.08 4.11
C THR A 90 0.78 12.05 2.72
N LEU A 91 1.21 10.88 2.24
CA LEU A 91 1.86 10.73 0.92
C LEU A 91 0.94 11.12 -0.24
N SER A 92 -0.37 10.91 -0.09
CA SER A 92 -1.37 11.22 -1.12
C SER A 92 -1.67 12.72 -1.26
N GLN A 93 -1.07 13.58 -0.44
CA GLN A 93 -1.27 15.02 -0.53
C GLN A 93 -0.44 15.66 -1.66
N PRO A 94 -0.94 16.74 -2.30
CA PRO A 94 -0.23 17.39 -3.41
C PRO A 94 1.25 17.70 -3.18
N PRO A 95 1.70 18.21 -2.01
CA PRO A 95 3.11 18.53 -1.78
C PRO A 95 4.06 17.33 -1.89
N LEU A 96 3.57 16.13 -1.59
CA LEU A 96 4.35 14.89 -1.64
C LEU A 96 4.05 14.07 -2.90
N LEU A 97 2.80 14.08 -3.36
CA LEU A 97 2.38 13.37 -4.56
C LEU A 97 2.93 14.02 -5.83
N GLN A 98 2.93 15.35 -5.95
CA GLN A 98 3.38 16.03 -7.17
C GLN A 98 4.85 15.73 -7.53
N PRO A 99 5.82 15.77 -6.60
CA PRO A 99 7.18 15.34 -6.88
C PRO A 99 7.26 13.90 -7.44
N LEU A 100 6.50 12.97 -6.88
CA LEU A 100 6.45 11.57 -7.37
C LEU A 100 5.87 11.48 -8.79
N LEU A 101 4.87 12.29 -9.11
CA LEU A 101 4.30 12.36 -10.47
C LEU A 101 5.27 12.97 -11.49
N ILE A 102 6.13 13.89 -11.06
CA ILE A 102 7.21 14.43 -11.91
C ILE A 102 8.24 13.34 -12.18
N LEU A 103 8.68 12.63 -11.13
CA LEU A 103 9.63 11.51 -11.22
C LEU A 103 9.09 10.32 -12.02
N LEU A 104 7.76 10.19 -12.16
CA LEU A 104 7.13 9.19 -13.03
C LEU A 104 7.58 9.31 -14.51
N LYS A 105 8.05 10.48 -14.93
CA LYS A 105 8.62 10.68 -16.28
C LYS A 105 10.02 10.09 -16.44
N GLU A 106 10.69 9.74 -15.35
CA GLU A 106 12.01 9.10 -15.39
C GLU A 106 11.89 7.61 -15.70
N ARG A 107 12.51 7.18 -16.80
CA ARG A 107 12.37 5.80 -17.31
C ARG A 107 12.87 4.73 -16.34
N THR A 108 13.92 5.02 -15.57
CA THR A 108 14.56 4.06 -14.66
C THR A 108 13.68 3.71 -13.46
N LEU A 109 12.84 4.63 -13.00
CA LEU A 109 11.98 4.46 -11.82
C LEU A 109 10.51 4.24 -12.17
N HIS A 110 10.16 4.37 -13.45
CA HIS A 110 8.80 4.34 -13.93
C HIS A 110 8.00 3.14 -13.41
N ALA A 111 8.52 1.92 -13.58
CA ALA A 111 7.85 0.70 -13.12
C ALA A 111 7.60 0.70 -11.60
N CYS A 112 8.62 1.06 -10.81
CA CYS A 112 8.51 1.09 -9.34
C CYS A 112 7.49 2.14 -8.87
N LEU A 113 7.48 3.32 -9.50
CA LEU A 113 6.56 4.41 -9.17
C LEU A 113 5.12 4.10 -9.59
N VAL A 114 4.93 3.42 -10.73
CA VAL A 114 3.63 2.90 -11.14
C VAL A 114 3.12 1.91 -10.10
N GLU A 115 3.94 0.95 -9.67
CA GLU A 115 3.57 -0.02 -8.62
C GLU A 115 3.25 0.66 -7.26
N LEU A 116 3.99 1.72 -6.90
CA LEU A 116 3.67 2.54 -5.73
C LEU A 116 2.27 3.14 -5.86
N LEU A 117 1.97 3.84 -6.97
CA LEU A 117 0.66 4.46 -7.20
C LEU A 117 -0.49 3.45 -7.13
N MET A 118 -0.28 2.24 -7.67
CA MET A 118 -1.24 1.15 -7.60
C MET A 118 -1.45 0.67 -6.16
N THR A 119 -0.38 0.58 -5.38
CA THR A 119 -0.48 0.26 -3.96
C THR A 119 -1.25 1.32 -3.19
N LEU A 120 -1.05 2.60 -3.52
CA LEU A 120 -1.80 3.70 -2.90
C LEU A 120 -3.29 3.61 -3.24
N GLU A 121 -3.63 3.37 -4.51
CA GLU A 121 -5.02 3.21 -4.95
C GLU A 121 -5.70 2.03 -4.25
N ALA A 122 -5.02 0.87 -4.22
CA ALA A 122 -5.50 -0.33 -3.55
C ALA A 122 -5.70 -0.13 -2.05
N ALA A 123 -4.66 0.36 -1.36
CA ALA A 123 -4.62 0.48 0.10
C ALA A 123 -5.62 1.51 0.67
N GLY A 124 -6.07 2.48 -0.12
CA GLY A 124 -7.11 3.41 0.32
C GLY A 124 -8.44 3.28 -0.41
N THR A 125 -8.75 2.08 -0.89
CA THR A 125 -10.15 1.69 -1.13
C THR A 125 -11.00 2.01 0.10
N GLY A 126 -12.14 2.69 -0.11
CA GLY A 126 -13.02 3.11 0.99
C GLY A 126 -12.57 4.37 1.74
N LEU A 127 -11.45 5.01 1.36
CA LEU A 127 -10.98 6.25 1.99
C LEU A 127 -11.36 7.50 1.16
N PRO A 128 -11.78 8.60 1.80
CA PRO A 128 -12.38 9.77 1.15
C PRO A 128 -11.40 10.71 0.42
N TYR A 129 -10.08 10.51 0.54
CA TYR A 129 -9.06 11.48 0.08
C TYR A 129 -8.20 10.99 -1.10
N LEU A 130 -8.46 9.78 -1.62
CA LEU A 130 -7.65 9.21 -2.71
C LEU A 130 -8.18 9.46 -4.12
N SER A 131 -9.06 10.45 -4.30
CA SER A 131 -9.57 10.79 -5.64
C SER A 131 -8.48 11.24 -6.60
N THR A 132 -7.44 11.93 -6.10
CA THR A 132 -6.32 12.39 -6.94
C THR A 132 -5.47 11.22 -7.41
N VAL A 133 -5.13 10.29 -6.51
CA VAL A 133 -4.39 9.06 -6.86
C VAL A 133 -5.18 8.24 -7.86
N ARG A 134 -6.50 8.09 -7.66
CA ARG A 134 -7.39 7.40 -8.61
C ARG A 134 -7.38 8.04 -9.99
N LYS A 135 -7.54 9.37 -10.08
CA LYS A 135 -7.46 10.09 -11.36
C LYS A 135 -6.14 9.86 -12.07
N VAL A 136 -5.02 9.82 -11.33
CA VAL A 136 -3.71 9.51 -11.92
C VAL A 136 -3.69 8.08 -12.46
N CYS A 137 -4.19 7.11 -11.70
CA CYS A 137 -4.26 5.71 -12.13
C CYS A 137 -5.17 5.53 -13.34
N ASP A 138 -6.32 6.19 -13.39
CA ASP A 138 -7.23 6.19 -14.55
C ASP A 138 -6.55 6.77 -15.80
N ASN A 139 -5.80 7.86 -15.65
CA ASN A 139 -5.02 8.43 -16.75
C ASN A 139 -3.91 7.49 -17.24
N LEU A 140 -3.31 6.71 -16.35
CA LEU A 140 -2.33 5.69 -16.71
C LEU A 140 -3.04 4.51 -17.43
N ARG A 141 -4.18 4.03 -16.94
CA ARG A 141 -4.99 3.02 -17.66
C ARG A 141 -5.35 3.48 -19.08
N ALA A 142 -5.78 4.73 -19.23
CA ALA A 142 -6.11 5.32 -20.53
C ALA A 142 -4.91 5.38 -21.49
N LYS A 143 -3.67 5.41 -20.97
CA LYS A 143 -2.44 5.34 -21.77
C LYS A 143 -2.01 3.91 -22.11
N GLY A 144 -2.78 2.90 -21.72
CA GLY A 144 -2.51 1.49 -22.01
C GLY A 144 -1.65 0.78 -20.96
N TYR A 145 -1.47 1.35 -19.76
CA TYR A 145 -0.80 0.63 -18.68
C TYR A 145 -1.74 -0.41 -18.06
N GLU A 146 -1.30 -1.68 -18.03
CA GLU A 146 -1.97 -2.75 -17.28
C GLU A 146 -1.67 -2.60 -15.79
N LEU A 147 -2.53 -1.82 -15.12
CA LEU A 147 -2.41 -1.58 -13.68
C LEU A 147 -3.21 -2.65 -12.91
N SER A 148 -2.60 -3.79 -12.63
CA SER A 148 -3.17 -4.77 -11.70
C SER A 148 -2.63 -4.61 -10.28
N GLY A 149 -3.40 -3.95 -9.42
CA GLY A 149 -3.10 -3.74 -7.99
C GLY A 149 -3.25 -5.01 -7.14
N VAL A 150 -3.41 -6.16 -7.80
CA VAL A 150 -3.74 -7.48 -7.26
C VAL A 150 -2.98 -7.81 -5.99
N LEU A 151 -1.65 -7.66 -5.94
CA LEU A 151 -0.87 -8.05 -4.76
C LEU A 151 -1.13 -7.20 -3.49
N TYR A 152 -1.85 -6.09 -3.61
CA TYR A 152 -1.98 -5.08 -2.56
C TYR A 152 -3.40 -4.91 -2.04
N MET A 153 -4.36 -5.64 -2.60
CA MET A 153 -5.72 -5.70 -2.08
C MET A 153 -5.76 -6.52 -0.80
N LYS A 154 -6.47 -6.01 0.20
CA LYS A 154 -6.61 -6.61 1.53
C LYS A 154 -8.06 -6.50 1.99
N MET A 155 -8.59 -7.57 2.55
CA MET A 155 -9.85 -7.56 3.28
C MET A 155 -9.65 -6.99 4.67
N TYR A 156 -10.64 -6.22 5.11
CA TYR A 156 -10.71 -5.68 6.45
C TYR A 156 -11.98 -6.19 7.10
N THR A 157 -11.95 -6.45 8.40
CA THR A 157 -13.20 -6.64 9.15
C THR A 157 -13.97 -5.32 9.22
N LYS A 158 -15.26 -5.35 9.60
CA LYS A 158 -16.06 -4.13 9.74
C LYS A 158 -15.44 -3.13 10.72
N SER A 159 -14.93 -3.60 11.85
CA SER A 159 -14.24 -2.76 12.84
C SER A 159 -12.90 -2.24 12.34
N GLU A 160 -12.10 -3.05 11.63
CA GLU A 160 -10.86 -2.61 11.00
C GLU A 160 -11.12 -1.52 9.95
N LEU A 161 -12.14 -1.70 9.11
CA LEU A 161 -12.50 -0.74 8.06
C LEU A 161 -12.95 0.60 8.67
N HIS A 162 -13.83 0.55 9.68
CA HIS A 162 -14.28 1.74 10.40
C HIS A 162 -13.10 2.47 11.06
N HIS A 163 -12.25 1.73 11.78
CA HIS A 163 -11.08 2.30 12.43
C HIS A 163 -10.12 2.95 11.41
N ARG A 164 -9.91 2.32 10.25
CA ARG A 164 -9.12 2.92 9.16
C ARG A 164 -9.75 4.20 8.63
N GLN A 165 -11.08 4.25 8.49
CA GLN A 165 -11.79 5.45 8.06
C GLN A 165 -11.64 6.57 9.09
N GLU A 166 -11.83 6.27 10.38
CA GLU A 166 -11.60 7.23 11.48
C GLU A 166 -10.17 7.79 11.46
N LEU A 167 -9.16 6.93 11.30
CA LEU A 167 -7.76 7.35 11.19
C LEU A 167 -7.52 8.24 9.97
N ALA A 168 -8.10 7.90 8.82
CA ALA A 168 -7.99 8.71 7.61
C ALA A 168 -8.67 10.08 7.78
N HIS A 169 -9.88 10.11 8.35
CA HIS A 169 -10.59 11.34 8.67
C HIS A 169 -9.82 12.20 9.67
N SER A 170 -9.27 11.59 10.72
CA SER A 170 -8.47 12.28 11.74
C SER A 170 -7.18 12.87 11.16
N ALA A 171 -6.44 12.09 10.36
CA ALA A 171 -5.23 12.57 9.69
C ALA A 171 -5.55 13.74 8.73
N ARG A 172 -6.65 13.64 7.99
CA ARG A 172 -7.11 14.70 7.10
C ARG A 172 -7.51 15.97 7.86
N LEU A 173 -8.26 15.81 8.94
CA LEU A 173 -8.66 16.91 9.82
C LEU A 173 -7.44 17.67 10.36
N GLN A 174 -6.43 16.96 10.85
CA GLN A 174 -5.20 17.59 11.33
C GLN A 174 -4.53 18.45 10.26
N ILE A 175 -4.55 18.02 9.01
CA ILE A 175 -3.89 18.76 7.92
C ILE A 175 -4.73 19.97 7.49
N CYS A 176 -6.06 19.83 7.40
CA CYS A 176 -6.95 20.96 7.15
C CYS A 176 -6.78 22.05 8.21
N LEU A 177 -6.72 21.67 9.49
CA LEU A 177 -6.50 22.60 10.60
C LEU A 177 -5.12 23.28 10.53
N ARG A 178 -4.06 22.56 10.09
CA ARG A 178 -2.73 23.15 9.92
C ARG A 178 -2.68 24.17 8.77
N ARG A 179 -3.38 23.93 7.66
CA ARG A 179 -3.38 24.83 6.50
C ARG A 179 -4.26 26.07 6.73
N GLY A 180 -5.42 25.89 7.36
CA GLY A 180 -6.28 26.99 7.80
C GLY A 180 -6.91 27.83 6.68
N SER A 181 -6.94 27.36 5.43
CA SER A 181 -7.67 28.06 4.37
C SER A 181 -9.18 27.99 4.59
N LYS A 182 -9.96 28.87 3.94
CA LYS A 182 -11.42 28.89 4.08
C LYS A 182 -12.06 27.57 3.64
N GLU A 183 -11.53 26.98 2.58
CA GLU A 183 -11.94 25.67 2.05
C GLU A 183 -11.56 24.56 3.04
N ASP A 184 -10.34 24.59 3.57
CA ASP A 184 -9.87 23.60 4.56
C ASP A 184 -10.69 23.64 5.85
N LEU A 185 -11.06 24.83 6.35
CA LEU A 185 -11.87 24.95 7.57
C LEU A 185 -13.30 24.46 7.38
N ARG A 186 -13.88 24.63 6.17
CA ARG A 186 -15.19 24.03 5.83
C ARG A 186 -15.11 22.51 5.81
N GLU A 187 -14.06 21.97 5.22
CA GLU A 187 -13.82 20.54 5.18
C GLU A 187 -13.57 19.97 6.58
N ALA A 188 -12.77 20.64 7.40
CA ALA A 188 -12.51 20.30 8.79
C ALA A 188 -13.81 20.20 9.61
N ASN A 189 -14.72 21.17 9.46
CA ASN A 189 -16.02 21.12 10.12
C ASN A 189 -16.87 19.91 9.69
N GLY A 190 -16.81 19.52 8.41
CA GLY A 190 -17.47 18.30 7.93
C GLY A 190 -16.86 17.03 8.53
N LEU A 191 -15.52 16.95 8.59
CA LEU A 191 -14.81 15.81 9.19
C LEU A 191 -15.09 15.68 10.69
N ILE A 192 -15.19 16.79 11.43
CA ILE A 192 -15.53 16.79 12.86
C ILE A 192 -16.91 16.17 13.09
N LYS A 193 -17.91 16.50 12.26
CA LYS A 193 -19.25 15.92 12.37
C LYS A 193 -19.26 14.41 12.12
N ILE A 194 -18.53 13.97 11.08
CA ILE A 194 -18.40 12.55 10.76
C ILE A 194 -17.73 11.81 11.93
N LEU A 195 -16.63 12.34 12.47
CA LEU A 195 -15.93 11.75 13.63
C LEU A 195 -16.76 11.78 14.92
N ALA A 196 -17.74 12.68 15.02
CA ALA A 196 -18.69 12.74 16.13
C ALA A 196 -19.88 11.78 15.96
N GLY A 197 -19.93 10.99 14.88
CA GLY A 197 -20.98 9.98 14.63
C GLY A 197 -22.20 10.49 13.85
N ASP A 198 -22.13 11.69 13.27
CA ASP A 198 -23.24 12.26 12.49
C ASP A 198 -23.25 11.65 11.06
N HIS A 199 -23.75 10.41 10.96
CA HIS A 199 -23.69 9.60 9.73
C HIS A 199 -25.03 9.52 9.01
N ALA A 200 -25.38 10.52 8.20
CA ALA A 200 -26.56 10.46 7.34
C ALA A 200 -26.41 9.54 6.09
N ALA A 201 -25.20 9.00 5.81
CA ALA A 201 -24.90 8.30 4.54
C ALA A 201 -23.95 7.07 4.65
N GLY A 202 -23.64 6.59 5.86
CA GLY A 202 -22.59 5.58 6.09
C GLY A 202 -22.80 4.25 5.35
N GLY A 203 -24.03 3.73 5.35
CA GLY A 203 -24.32 2.40 4.78
C GLY A 203 -24.00 2.25 3.28
N SER A 204 -24.22 3.29 2.47
CA SER A 204 -23.98 3.23 1.03
C SER A 204 -22.50 3.29 0.67
N GLN A 205 -21.69 4.04 1.43
CA GLN A 205 -20.24 4.09 1.19
C GLN A 205 -19.52 2.84 1.68
N GLU A 206 -19.97 2.26 2.78
CA GLU A 206 -19.47 0.98 3.28
C GLU A 206 -19.75 -0.14 2.28
N GLU A 207 -20.98 -0.25 1.76
CA GLU A 207 -21.34 -1.23 0.73
C GLU A 207 -20.42 -1.14 -0.50
N LEU A 208 -20.20 0.08 -1.00
CA LEU A 208 -19.32 0.30 -2.15
C LEU A 208 -17.86 -0.07 -1.85
N ALA A 209 -17.40 0.16 -0.61
CA ALA A 209 -16.06 -0.24 -0.19
C ALA A 209 -15.92 -1.76 -0.19
N TRP A 210 -16.91 -2.48 0.34
CA TRP A 210 -16.92 -3.94 0.33
C TRP A 210 -16.94 -4.54 -1.06
N LYS A 211 -17.82 -4.05 -1.95
CA LYS A 211 -17.87 -4.52 -3.35
C LYS A 211 -16.53 -4.36 -4.06
N LYS A 212 -15.82 -3.26 -3.79
CA LYS A 212 -14.47 -3.03 -4.35
C LYS A 212 -13.42 -3.97 -3.77
N MET A 213 -13.44 -4.23 -2.47
CA MET A 213 -12.52 -5.19 -1.85
C MET A 213 -12.76 -6.61 -2.38
N ILE A 214 -14.03 -7.02 -2.47
CA ILE A 214 -14.44 -8.31 -3.06
C ILE A 214 -13.96 -8.43 -4.52
N ALA A 215 -14.19 -7.41 -5.34
CA ALA A 215 -13.71 -7.40 -6.73
C ALA A 215 -12.18 -7.52 -6.81
N GLY A 216 -11.45 -6.83 -5.92
CA GLY A 216 -10.00 -6.91 -5.84
C GLY A 216 -9.49 -8.30 -5.43
N VAL A 217 -10.17 -8.98 -4.52
CA VAL A 217 -9.85 -10.36 -4.14
C VAL A 217 -10.17 -11.33 -5.28
N ARG A 218 -11.28 -11.15 -6.00
CA ARG A 218 -11.55 -11.94 -7.22
C ARG A 218 -10.46 -11.76 -8.27
N GLU A 219 -9.95 -10.54 -8.46
CA GLU A 219 -8.81 -10.29 -9.35
C GLU A 219 -7.55 -11.05 -8.89
N GLN A 220 -7.32 -11.15 -7.57
CA GLN A 220 -6.24 -11.99 -7.01
C GLN A 220 -6.43 -13.48 -7.30
N VAL A 221 -7.67 -13.98 -7.17
CA VAL A 221 -8.02 -15.37 -7.48
C VAL A 221 -7.75 -15.65 -8.96
N SER A 222 -8.30 -14.85 -9.87
CA SER A 222 -8.08 -15.02 -11.32
C SER A 222 -6.59 -14.92 -11.69
N ALA A 223 -5.84 -14.00 -11.09
CA ALA A 223 -4.40 -13.87 -11.33
C ALA A 223 -3.61 -15.10 -10.87
N LEU A 224 -4.04 -15.79 -9.81
CA LEU A 224 -3.42 -17.03 -9.37
C LEU A 224 -3.78 -18.19 -10.31
N GLU A 225 -5.04 -18.28 -10.75
CA GLU A 225 -5.47 -19.29 -11.74
C GLU A 225 -4.70 -19.16 -13.05
N GLU A 226 -4.62 -17.94 -13.60
CA GLU A 226 -3.86 -17.69 -14.83
C GLU A 226 -2.37 -18.05 -14.68
N ALA A 227 -1.81 -17.82 -13.49
CA ALA A 227 -0.43 -18.19 -13.21
C ALA A 227 -0.27 -19.72 -13.12
N LEU A 228 -1.20 -20.43 -12.48
CA LEU A 228 -1.18 -21.91 -12.42
C LEU A 228 -1.36 -22.56 -13.79
N GLU A 229 -2.14 -21.95 -14.68
CA GLU A 229 -2.35 -22.41 -16.06
C GLU A 229 -1.17 -22.10 -16.99
N GLY A 230 -0.11 -21.45 -16.49
CA GLY A 230 1.06 -21.06 -17.28
C GLY A 230 0.78 -19.95 -18.31
N LYS A 231 -0.37 -19.27 -18.20
CA LYS A 231 -0.78 -18.19 -19.12
C LYS A 231 -0.11 -16.86 -18.79
N VAL A 232 0.40 -16.68 -17.58
CA VAL A 232 1.10 -15.45 -17.17
C VAL A 232 2.50 -15.44 -17.78
N ARG A 233 2.76 -14.58 -18.76
CA ARG A 233 4.10 -14.37 -19.36
C ARG A 233 4.98 -13.39 -18.57
N ARG A 234 4.93 -13.40 -17.22
CA ARG A 234 5.78 -12.50 -16.43
C ARG A 234 7.15 -13.15 -16.22
N GLU A 235 8.20 -12.55 -16.78
CA GLU A 235 9.63 -12.90 -16.63
C GLU A 235 10.16 -12.82 -15.18
N VAL A 236 9.29 -12.58 -14.19
CA VAL A 236 9.66 -12.45 -12.78
C VAL A 236 9.47 -13.80 -12.12
N LYS A 237 10.59 -14.52 -11.88
CA LYS A 237 10.70 -15.71 -11.00
C LYS A 237 9.35 -16.27 -10.54
N TYR A 238 8.74 -17.05 -11.44
CA TYR A 238 7.38 -17.58 -11.33
C TYR A 238 7.03 -18.08 -9.93
N ASP A 239 7.99 -18.78 -9.33
CA ASP A 239 7.90 -19.41 -8.02
C ASP A 239 7.65 -18.41 -6.87
N GLY A 240 8.28 -17.22 -6.91
CA GLY A 240 8.13 -16.22 -5.85
C GLY A 240 6.78 -15.48 -5.88
N PHE A 241 6.22 -15.27 -7.08
CA PHE A 241 4.94 -14.57 -7.24
C PHE A 241 3.76 -15.46 -6.88
N VAL A 242 3.74 -16.70 -7.39
CA VAL A 242 2.68 -17.68 -7.13
C VAL A 242 2.60 -17.98 -5.63
N ASN A 243 3.73 -18.30 -4.99
CA ASN A 243 3.76 -18.62 -3.55
C ASN A 243 3.32 -17.43 -2.69
N LYS A 244 3.69 -16.20 -3.08
CA LYS A 244 3.27 -14.99 -2.38
C LYS A 244 1.77 -14.74 -2.52
N LEU A 245 1.22 -14.90 -3.72
CA LEU A 245 -0.21 -14.70 -3.97
C LEU A 245 -1.05 -15.74 -3.25
N ALA A 246 -0.63 -17.01 -3.26
CA ALA A 246 -1.25 -18.07 -2.48
C ALA A 246 -1.24 -17.79 -0.97
N TYR A 247 -0.11 -17.31 -0.43
CA TYR A 247 -0.02 -16.92 0.98
C TYR A 247 -0.95 -15.75 1.32
N LEU A 248 -1.05 -14.74 0.44
CA LEU A 248 -1.95 -13.61 0.62
C LEU A 248 -3.42 -14.07 0.59
N LEU A 249 -3.83 -14.82 -0.43
CA LEU A 249 -5.19 -15.36 -0.53
C LEU A 249 -5.57 -16.24 0.65
N GLN A 250 -4.63 -17.02 1.20
CA GLN A 250 -4.87 -17.78 2.43
C GLN A 250 -5.13 -16.87 3.64
N ALA A 251 -4.39 -15.76 3.76
CA ALA A 251 -4.62 -14.77 4.80
C ALA A 251 -5.97 -14.05 4.62
N GLU A 252 -6.35 -13.74 3.38
CA GLU A 252 -7.64 -13.12 3.06
C GLU A 252 -8.81 -14.05 3.32
N LYS A 253 -8.71 -15.35 3.00
CA LYS A 253 -9.73 -16.35 3.36
C LYS A 253 -10.02 -16.36 4.85
N ARG A 254 -8.97 -16.43 5.69
CA ARG A 254 -9.13 -16.39 7.15
C ARG A 254 -9.84 -15.13 7.64
N LYS A 255 -9.64 -14.01 6.97
CA LYS A 255 -10.35 -12.75 7.27
C LYS A 255 -11.80 -12.80 6.82
N ILE A 256 -12.09 -13.34 5.65
CA ILE A 256 -13.44 -13.53 5.13
C ILE A 256 -14.26 -14.42 6.09
N ASP A 257 -13.68 -15.53 6.55
CA ASP A 257 -14.33 -16.45 7.48
C ASP A 257 -14.65 -15.78 8.84
N GLY A 258 -13.86 -14.78 9.24
CA GLY A 258 -14.04 -14.02 10.48
C GLY A 258 -14.98 -12.81 10.36
N ILE A 259 -15.51 -12.52 9.17
CA ILE A 259 -16.44 -11.40 8.99
C ILE A 259 -17.87 -11.90 9.24
N GLU A 260 -18.46 -11.45 10.34
CA GLU A 260 -19.91 -11.56 10.56
C GLU A 260 -20.63 -10.62 9.58
N ALA A 261 -21.21 -11.19 8.53
CA ALA A 261 -21.84 -10.46 7.44
C ALA A 261 -23.36 -10.53 7.52
N ASP A 262 -24.02 -9.36 7.52
CA ASP A 262 -25.47 -9.24 7.49
C ASP A 262 -26.00 -9.16 6.04
N GLY A 263 -27.06 -9.92 5.74
CA GLY A 263 -27.90 -9.73 4.56
C GLY A 263 -27.20 -9.92 3.21
N TYR A 264 -27.01 -8.82 2.47
CA TYR A 264 -26.57 -8.83 1.07
C TYR A 264 -25.08 -9.18 0.90
N LEU A 265 -24.25 -8.96 1.92
CA LEU A 265 -22.81 -9.18 1.86
C LEU A 265 -22.44 -10.67 2.05
N THR A 266 -23.30 -11.42 2.73
CA THR A 266 -23.06 -12.81 3.13
C THR A 266 -22.93 -13.75 1.92
N ALA A 267 -23.71 -13.52 0.87
CA ALA A 267 -23.67 -14.32 -0.35
C ALA A 267 -22.38 -14.08 -1.14
N ASP A 268 -22.02 -12.81 -1.36
CA ASP A 268 -20.81 -12.45 -2.11
C ASP A 268 -19.54 -12.89 -1.38
N LEU A 269 -19.48 -12.73 -0.06
CA LEU A 269 -18.33 -13.17 0.74
C LEU A 269 -18.17 -14.68 0.74
N ARG A 270 -19.28 -15.43 0.82
CA ARG A 270 -19.24 -16.89 0.74
C ARG A 270 -18.76 -17.36 -0.64
N ALA A 271 -19.31 -16.80 -1.72
CA ALA A 271 -18.91 -17.12 -3.08
C ALA A 271 -17.39 -16.89 -3.29
N VAL A 272 -16.89 -15.74 -2.85
CA VAL A 272 -15.45 -15.43 -2.94
C VAL A 272 -14.62 -16.37 -2.05
N GLY A 273 -15.11 -16.73 -0.86
CA GLY A 273 -14.44 -17.70 0.01
C GLY A 273 -14.30 -19.09 -0.63
N GLU A 274 -15.34 -19.54 -1.33
CA GLU A 274 -15.35 -20.80 -2.10
C GLU A 274 -14.40 -20.72 -3.31
N GLU A 275 -14.44 -19.62 -4.07
CA GLU A 275 -13.51 -19.36 -5.19
C GLU A 275 -12.05 -19.42 -4.72
N ILE A 276 -11.71 -18.80 -3.58
CA ILE A 276 -10.35 -18.86 -3.00
C ILE A 276 -9.98 -20.29 -2.60
N GLU A 277 -10.90 -21.05 -2.02
CA GLU A 277 -10.66 -22.44 -1.62
C GLU A 277 -10.30 -23.32 -2.80
N GLU A 278 -11.08 -23.21 -3.88
CA GLU A 278 -10.88 -23.98 -5.10
C GLU A 278 -9.48 -23.71 -5.68
N VAL A 279 -9.09 -22.45 -5.80
CA VAL A 279 -7.80 -22.07 -6.38
C VAL A 279 -6.64 -22.43 -5.47
N LEU A 280 -6.78 -22.29 -4.15
CA LEU A 280 -5.76 -22.74 -3.21
C LEU A 280 -5.61 -24.27 -3.22
N GLN A 281 -6.69 -25.02 -3.46
CA GLN A 281 -6.62 -26.47 -3.59
C GLN A 281 -5.90 -26.86 -4.89
N LYS A 282 -6.23 -26.24 -6.03
CA LYS A 282 -5.48 -26.40 -7.29
C LYS A 282 -3.99 -26.11 -7.11
N TYR A 283 -3.65 -25.01 -6.40
CA TYR A 283 -2.27 -24.67 -6.07
C TYR A 283 -1.56 -25.76 -5.25
N LYS A 284 -2.22 -26.32 -4.21
CA LYS A 284 -1.64 -27.42 -3.42
C LYS A 284 -1.41 -28.66 -4.27
N ASP A 285 -2.37 -29.01 -5.12
CA ASP A 285 -2.30 -30.24 -5.92
C ASP A 285 -1.21 -30.17 -6.99
N LEU A 286 -1.00 -29.01 -7.60
CA LEU A 286 0.01 -28.80 -8.64
C LEU A 286 1.40 -28.52 -8.05
N VAL A 287 1.52 -27.53 -7.17
CA VAL A 287 2.85 -27.03 -6.73
C VAL A 287 3.42 -27.86 -5.58
N ILE A 288 2.62 -28.12 -4.54
CA ILE A 288 3.06 -28.94 -3.39
C ILE A 288 3.06 -30.44 -3.76
N GLY A 289 2.16 -30.84 -4.66
CA GLY A 289 2.15 -32.18 -5.25
C GLY A 289 3.37 -32.47 -6.11
N GLU A 290 3.84 -31.51 -6.92
CA GLU A 290 5.09 -31.64 -7.68
C GLU A 290 6.32 -31.67 -6.77
N GLU A 291 6.42 -30.81 -5.75
CA GLU A 291 7.50 -30.91 -4.75
C GLU A 291 7.53 -32.29 -4.06
N ARG A 292 6.37 -32.86 -3.70
CA ARG A 292 6.31 -34.22 -3.14
C ARG A 292 6.63 -35.31 -4.16
N ARG A 293 6.20 -35.17 -5.42
CA ARG A 293 6.56 -36.12 -6.51
C ARG A 293 8.04 -36.07 -6.86
N VAL A 294 8.71 -34.92 -6.72
CA VAL A 294 10.16 -34.80 -6.87
C VAL A 294 10.90 -35.42 -5.68
N VAL A 295 10.30 -35.41 -4.48
CA VAL A 295 10.88 -36.03 -3.27
C VAL A 295 10.62 -37.55 -3.20
N GLU A 296 9.49 -38.04 -3.71
CA GLU A 296 9.16 -39.49 -3.80
C GLU A 296 9.64 -40.13 -5.12
N GLY A 297 10.07 -39.31 -6.08
CA GLY A 297 10.71 -39.70 -7.33
C GLY A 297 12.16 -40.08 -7.07
N VAL A 298 12.39 -41.36 -6.77
CA VAL A 298 13.69 -42.01 -6.77
C VAL A 298 14.58 -41.45 -7.89
N LEU A 299 15.67 -40.77 -7.49
CA LEU A 299 16.83 -40.58 -8.36
C LEU A 299 17.41 -41.97 -8.66
N VAL A 300 16.98 -42.60 -9.75
CA VAL A 300 17.67 -43.74 -10.36
C VAL A 300 18.57 -43.21 -11.47
N ALA A 301 19.88 -43.24 -11.18
CA ALA A 301 21.08 -43.51 -12.01
C ALA A 301 21.07 -43.09 -13.50
N VAL A 302 22.13 -42.47 -14.07
CA VAL A 302 23.59 -42.56 -13.88
C VAL A 302 24.21 -41.19 -14.12
#